data_AF-A0A6P8WDS0-F1
#
_entry.id   AF-A0A6P8WDS0-F1
#
_cell.length_a   1.000
_cell.length_b   1.000
_cell.length_c   1.000
_cell.angle_alpha   90.00
_cell.angle_beta   90.00
_cell.angle_gamma   90.00
#
_symmetry.space_group_name_H-M   'P 1'
#
loop_
_entity.id
_entity.type
_entity.pdbx_description
1 polymer ?
#
loop_
_entity_poly.entity_id
_entity_poly.type
_entity_poly.pdbx_seq_one_letter_code
_entity_poly.pdbx_strand_id
1 'polypeptide(L)'
;MTFAQNTKWIACNNKGYYTHISTLADVQENVMEYLHVLSRPMVINHDHDIIWTEAYMDSVLPNTMELFTTKAQSLLMMTSVAMPVFSKKKETLSHGILLGVVGTDIPLMEVMRLAPRYILGPHGYAFLITNNGYILAHPDLRPLYKDGKKLKPKPNYNSVDMSEVEWEDTEETLRTAMVRGETGSMRLSVRASVDKAKRPLYLVNDYFYTNIDETPFSFSMVLTGGNGKLMYFGNVSVEEGLHDLTSPDLSIASEWTYCVTDIDPSYMKFSQLQAAIRYLLGLEPDMECDEMLLQHVLFDAVVTAPMEAYWNALMLNDKVEPGVETAFLGTRSGLLRLTRYTGVENRVAKKFLTAADKANLFTMDHFPLWYRLAVENTPGSFYYYPVNDKGVKYAIAVTSATISSEGKTAIAGVIGIQMSLDMLEKRLWAIAKQPSDTDCSTIEGVCPLSCESLDLNCFLVDNNGFVLLSKERNDVGRFFGEVDGSTMA
;
A
#
# COMPACT_ATOMS: atom_id res chain seq x y z
N MET A 1 -62.17 -10.15 -22.82
CA MET A 1 -60.72 -9.87 -22.88
C MET A 1 -60.03 -10.66 -21.79
N THR A 2 -58.99 -11.41 -22.12
CA THR A 2 -58.19 -12.13 -21.13
C THR A 2 -57.26 -11.15 -20.40
N PHE A 3 -56.81 -11.50 -19.20
CA PHE A 3 -55.87 -10.68 -18.42
C PHE A 3 -54.63 -10.26 -19.24
N ALA A 4 -54.08 -11.19 -20.02
CA ALA A 4 -52.95 -10.96 -20.93
C ALA A 4 -53.24 -9.93 -22.05
N GLN A 5 -54.48 -9.85 -22.53
CA GLN A 5 -54.87 -8.84 -23.54
C GLN A 5 -54.92 -7.44 -22.94
N ASN A 6 -55.40 -7.31 -21.70
CA ASN A 6 -55.46 -6.03 -21.00
C ASN A 6 -54.06 -5.51 -20.66
N THR A 7 -53.16 -6.36 -20.15
CA THR A 7 -51.77 -5.97 -19.86
C THR A 7 -50.99 -5.60 -21.12
N LYS A 8 -51.19 -6.34 -22.22
CA LYS A 8 -50.63 -5.96 -23.53
C LYS A 8 -51.15 -4.61 -24.02
N TRP A 9 -52.44 -4.34 -23.83
CA TRP A 9 -53.02 -3.03 -24.17
C TRP A 9 -52.38 -1.89 -23.35
N ILE A 10 -52.19 -2.09 -22.04
CA ILE A 10 -51.51 -1.12 -21.17
C ILE A 10 -50.08 -0.85 -21.66
N ALA A 11 -49.31 -1.90 -21.99
CA ALA A 11 -47.96 -1.75 -22.50
C ALA A 11 -47.92 -0.96 -23.82
N CYS A 12 -48.78 -1.30 -24.77
CA CYS A 12 -48.87 -0.57 -26.05
C CYS A 12 -49.26 0.90 -25.86
N ASN A 13 -50.23 1.20 -24.99
CA ASN A 13 -50.68 2.57 -24.74
C ASN A 13 -49.59 3.46 -24.12
N ASN A 14 -48.70 2.87 -23.31
CA ASN A 14 -47.60 3.58 -22.65
C ASN A 14 -46.26 3.47 -23.41
N LYS A 15 -46.26 3.02 -24.67
CA LYS A 15 -45.05 2.82 -25.49
C LYS A 15 -44.01 1.88 -24.85
N GLY A 16 -44.47 0.94 -24.01
CA GLY A 16 -43.65 -0.04 -23.34
C GLY A 16 -43.50 -1.34 -24.13
N TYR A 17 -43.12 -2.39 -23.42
CA TYR A 17 -43.01 -3.75 -23.95
C TYR A 17 -43.84 -4.71 -23.11
N TYR A 18 -44.37 -5.76 -23.73
CA TYR A 18 -45.06 -6.84 -23.04
C TYR A 18 -44.32 -8.14 -23.30
N THR A 19 -43.91 -8.82 -22.24
CA THR A 19 -43.35 -10.17 -22.28
C THR A 19 -44.05 -11.06 -21.26
N HIS A 20 -44.13 -12.36 -21.55
CA HIS A 20 -44.74 -13.36 -20.69
C HIS A 20 -43.65 -14.32 -20.18
N ILE A 21 -43.43 -14.32 -18.87
CA ILE A 21 -42.45 -15.19 -18.20
C ILE A 21 -43.17 -16.45 -17.76
N SER A 22 -42.85 -17.58 -18.39
CA SER A 22 -43.51 -18.87 -18.10
C SER A 22 -42.70 -19.71 -17.12
N THR A 23 -41.37 -19.64 -17.21
CA THR A 23 -40.43 -20.43 -16.40
C THR A 23 -39.35 -19.55 -15.77
N LEU A 24 -38.66 -20.07 -14.76
CA LEU A 24 -37.51 -19.37 -14.15
C LEU A 24 -36.37 -19.16 -15.16
N ALA A 25 -36.21 -20.07 -16.13
CA ALA A 25 -35.20 -19.97 -17.18
C ALA A 25 -35.47 -18.79 -18.14
N ASP A 26 -36.74 -18.47 -18.36
CA ASP A 26 -37.18 -17.37 -19.24
C ASP A 26 -36.90 -15.99 -18.65
N VAL A 27 -36.64 -15.88 -17.35
CA VAL A 27 -36.52 -14.60 -16.63
C VAL A 27 -35.35 -13.78 -17.18
N GLN A 28 -34.18 -14.39 -17.33
CA GLN A 28 -32.96 -13.65 -17.70
C GLN A 28 -33.08 -13.04 -19.11
N GLU A 29 -33.60 -13.78 -20.08
CA GLU A 29 -33.74 -13.31 -21.47
C GLU A 29 -34.86 -12.26 -21.56
N ASN A 30 -36.05 -12.57 -21.04
CA ASN A 30 -37.21 -11.70 -21.19
C ASN A 30 -37.14 -10.41 -20.36
N VAL A 31 -36.45 -10.44 -19.22
CA VAL A 31 -36.27 -9.22 -18.41
C VAL A 31 -35.30 -8.28 -19.10
N MET A 32 -34.24 -8.77 -19.77
CA MET A 32 -33.22 -7.91 -20.40
C MET A 32 -33.70 -7.21 -21.68
N GLU A 33 -34.76 -7.70 -22.33
CA GLU A 33 -35.36 -7.12 -23.54
C GLU A 33 -35.83 -5.66 -23.38
N TYR A 34 -36.11 -5.21 -22.17
CA TYR A 34 -36.48 -3.79 -21.93
C TYR A 34 -35.39 -2.81 -22.38
N LEU A 35 -34.11 -3.21 -22.37
CA LEU A 35 -32.99 -2.38 -22.82
C LEU A 35 -33.14 -2.00 -24.30
N HIS A 36 -33.64 -2.92 -25.14
CA HIS A 36 -33.89 -2.65 -26.55
C HIS A 36 -35.01 -1.64 -26.79
N VAL A 37 -35.89 -1.42 -25.81
CA VAL A 37 -36.93 -0.37 -25.90
C VAL A 37 -36.39 0.96 -25.39
N LEU A 38 -35.64 0.94 -24.27
CA LEU A 38 -35.01 2.14 -23.71
C LEU A 38 -33.94 2.73 -24.64
N SER A 39 -33.23 1.90 -25.41
CA SER A 39 -32.17 2.34 -26.31
C SER A 39 -32.68 3.01 -27.59
N ARG A 40 -33.97 2.87 -27.95
CA ARG A 40 -34.48 3.34 -29.26
C ARG A 40 -34.28 4.84 -29.51
N PRO A 41 -34.59 5.75 -28.56
CA PRO A 41 -34.38 7.18 -28.77
C PRO A 41 -32.91 7.51 -28.99
N MET A 42 -32.01 6.89 -28.23
CA MET A 42 -30.55 7.04 -28.35
C MET A 42 -30.06 6.59 -29.74
N VAL A 43 -30.53 5.44 -30.22
CA VAL A 43 -30.18 4.91 -31.55
C VAL A 43 -30.69 5.82 -32.67
N ILE A 44 -31.92 6.34 -32.57
CA ILE A 44 -32.53 7.22 -33.57
C ILE A 44 -31.79 8.56 -33.64
N ASN A 45 -31.39 9.10 -32.48
CA ASN A 45 -30.65 10.36 -32.38
C ASN A 45 -29.17 10.24 -32.77
N HIS A 46 -28.67 9.02 -33.02
CA HIS A 46 -27.26 8.75 -33.31
C HIS A 46 -26.33 9.20 -32.19
N ASP A 47 -26.79 9.06 -30.96
CA ASP A 47 -26.04 9.51 -29.80
C ASP A 47 -24.99 8.48 -29.41
N HIS A 48 -23.72 8.89 -29.46
CA HIS A 48 -22.58 8.01 -29.20
C HIS A 48 -21.88 8.42 -27.91
N ASP A 49 -22.64 8.50 -26.84
CA ASP A 49 -22.11 8.81 -25.52
C ASP A 49 -21.11 7.75 -25.07
N ILE A 50 -19.94 8.23 -24.65
CA ILE A 50 -18.91 7.42 -24.03
C ILE A 50 -19.21 7.37 -22.54
N ILE A 51 -19.42 6.15 -22.03
CA ILE A 51 -19.76 5.93 -20.62
C ILE A 51 -18.65 5.15 -19.94
N TRP A 52 -18.32 5.58 -18.74
CA TRP A 52 -17.36 4.91 -17.87
C TRP A 52 -18.08 4.09 -16.81
N THR A 53 -17.63 2.86 -16.58
CA THR A 53 -18.17 2.01 -15.52
C THR A 53 -17.48 2.31 -14.18
N GLU A 54 -18.19 2.05 -13.09
CA GLU A 54 -17.58 1.99 -11.75
C GLU A 54 -16.52 0.88 -11.69
N ALA A 55 -15.67 0.92 -10.66
CA ALA A 55 -14.63 -0.08 -10.50
C ALA A 55 -15.25 -1.45 -10.27
N TYR A 56 -14.86 -2.44 -11.08
CA TYR A 56 -15.29 -3.82 -10.93
C TYR A 56 -14.08 -4.76 -10.98
N MET A 57 -14.26 -5.98 -10.49
CA MET A 57 -13.27 -7.05 -10.64
C MET A 57 -13.55 -7.84 -11.91
N ASP A 58 -12.54 -8.00 -12.75
CA ASP A 58 -12.65 -8.86 -13.92
C ASP A 58 -12.91 -10.33 -13.51
N SER A 59 -13.88 -10.94 -14.17
CA SER A 59 -14.26 -12.33 -14.03
C SER A 59 -13.23 -13.33 -14.58
N VAL A 60 -12.34 -12.86 -15.47
CA VAL A 60 -11.29 -13.67 -16.13
C VAL A 60 -9.99 -13.67 -15.32
N LEU A 61 -9.86 -12.82 -14.28
CA LEU A 61 -8.72 -12.83 -13.37
C LEU A 61 -8.50 -14.27 -12.86
N PRO A 62 -7.32 -14.86 -13.11
CA PRO A 62 -7.09 -16.26 -12.78
C PRO A 62 -7.28 -16.46 -11.28
N ASN A 63 -7.93 -17.57 -10.91
CA ASN A 63 -8.04 -18.09 -9.53
C ASN A 63 -6.67 -18.44 -8.90
N THR A 64 -5.58 -17.81 -9.34
CA THR A 64 -4.25 -17.98 -8.76
C THR A 64 -4.20 -17.16 -7.47
N MET A 65 -4.22 -17.89 -6.37
CA MET A 65 -4.07 -17.37 -5.00
C MET A 65 -2.84 -16.44 -4.86
N GLU A 66 -1.84 -16.61 -5.73
CA GLU A 66 -0.64 -15.77 -5.84
C GLU A 66 -0.93 -14.35 -6.34
N LEU A 67 -1.78 -14.13 -7.36
CA LEU A 67 -2.09 -12.76 -7.83
C LEU A 67 -2.81 -11.92 -6.76
N PHE A 68 -3.74 -12.54 -6.05
CA PHE A 68 -4.54 -11.89 -5.00
C PHE A 68 -3.80 -11.65 -3.68
N THR A 69 -2.66 -12.32 -3.47
CA THR A 69 -1.79 -12.12 -2.31
C THR A 69 -0.61 -11.20 -2.62
N THR A 70 -0.37 -10.86 -3.89
CA THR A 70 0.84 -10.16 -4.33
C THR A 70 0.67 -8.69 -4.68
N LYS A 71 -0.53 -8.21 -5.03
CA LYS A 71 -0.83 -6.80 -5.38
C LYS A 71 -1.88 -6.23 -4.41
N ALA A 72 -1.95 -4.91 -4.15
CA ALA A 72 -3.12 -4.41 -3.42
C ALA A 72 -4.39 -4.73 -4.19
N GLN A 73 -5.38 -5.07 -3.39
CA GLN A 73 -6.65 -5.60 -3.86
C GLN A 73 -7.40 -4.59 -4.73
N SER A 74 -7.19 -3.28 -4.54
CA SER A 74 -7.79 -2.22 -5.35
C SER A 74 -7.15 -2.07 -6.73
N LEU A 75 -5.89 -2.47 -6.91
CA LEU A 75 -5.19 -2.42 -8.21
C LEU A 75 -5.57 -3.59 -9.13
N LEU A 76 -6.26 -4.59 -8.59
CA LEU A 76 -6.85 -5.69 -9.37
C LEU A 76 -8.20 -5.30 -9.99
N MET A 77 -8.70 -4.11 -9.66
CA MET A 77 -9.94 -3.58 -10.18
C MET A 77 -9.70 -2.95 -11.55
N MET A 78 -10.74 -2.93 -12.37
CA MET A 78 -10.76 -2.32 -13.69
C MET A 78 -11.95 -1.37 -13.81
N THR A 79 -11.85 -0.43 -14.72
CA THR A 79 -12.98 0.35 -15.23
C THR A 79 -13.04 0.15 -16.74
N SER A 80 -14.24 0.16 -17.31
CA SER A 80 -14.46 0.01 -18.75
C SER A 80 -14.97 1.30 -19.35
N VAL A 81 -14.46 1.62 -20.52
CA VAL A 81 -15.04 2.64 -21.39
C VAL A 81 -15.94 1.94 -22.38
N ALA A 82 -17.22 2.30 -22.40
CA ALA A 82 -18.23 1.67 -23.23
C ALA A 82 -18.86 2.68 -24.21
N MET A 83 -19.12 2.22 -25.43
CA MET A 83 -19.75 2.99 -26.49
C MET A 83 -20.80 2.12 -27.22
N PRO A 84 -22.03 2.61 -27.43
CA PRO A 84 -23.05 1.86 -28.14
C PRO A 84 -22.77 1.79 -29.64
N VAL A 85 -23.13 0.67 -30.27
CA VAL A 85 -22.96 0.44 -31.71
C VAL A 85 -24.32 0.29 -32.38
N PHE A 86 -24.53 1.09 -33.42
CA PHE A 86 -25.77 1.14 -34.17
C PHE A 86 -25.60 0.66 -35.61
N SER A 87 -26.68 0.15 -36.18
CA SER A 87 -26.73 -0.20 -37.60
C SER A 87 -26.92 1.05 -38.46
N LYS A 88 -26.08 1.24 -39.49
CA LYS A 88 -26.23 2.34 -40.45
C LYS A 88 -27.30 2.10 -41.55
N LYS A 89 -27.98 0.95 -41.53
CA LYS A 89 -28.99 0.62 -42.55
C LYS A 89 -30.28 1.40 -42.28
N LYS A 90 -30.85 2.05 -43.30
CA LYS A 90 -32.08 2.87 -43.16
C LYS A 90 -33.28 2.10 -42.57
N GLU A 91 -33.40 0.82 -42.90
CA GLU A 91 -34.50 -0.05 -42.42
C GLU A 91 -34.43 -0.32 -40.91
N THR A 92 -33.23 -0.50 -40.37
CA THR A 92 -33.01 -0.80 -38.94
C THR A 92 -32.91 0.45 -38.10
N LEU A 93 -32.49 1.57 -38.70
CA LEU A 93 -32.44 2.90 -38.08
C LEU A 93 -33.81 3.37 -37.60
N SER A 94 -34.85 3.22 -38.43
CA SER A 94 -36.22 3.62 -38.07
C SER A 94 -36.81 2.81 -36.91
N HIS A 95 -36.30 1.60 -36.68
CA HIS A 95 -36.73 0.71 -35.61
C HIS A 95 -35.92 0.90 -34.30
N GLY A 96 -34.87 1.74 -34.31
CA GLY A 96 -34.05 2.02 -33.13
C GLY A 96 -33.28 0.81 -32.60
N ILE A 97 -32.79 -0.06 -33.50
CA ILE A 97 -32.12 -1.31 -33.13
C ILE A 97 -30.68 -1.04 -32.68
N LEU A 98 -30.38 -1.34 -31.41
CA LEU A 98 -29.03 -1.42 -30.87
C LEU A 98 -28.38 -2.73 -31.32
N LEU A 99 -27.22 -2.67 -32.00
CA LEU A 99 -26.48 -3.88 -32.40
C LEU A 99 -25.72 -4.48 -31.22
N GLY A 100 -25.22 -3.63 -30.32
CA GLY A 100 -24.46 -4.03 -29.15
C GLY A 100 -23.71 -2.86 -28.55
N VAL A 101 -22.79 -3.16 -27.64
CA VAL A 101 -21.91 -2.20 -26.98
C VAL A 101 -20.47 -2.70 -27.17
N VAL A 102 -19.58 -1.79 -27.53
CA VAL A 102 -18.14 -2.07 -27.52
C VAL A 102 -17.58 -1.46 -26.25
N GLY A 103 -16.77 -2.25 -25.53
CA GLY A 103 -16.10 -1.83 -24.31
C GLY A 103 -14.61 -2.12 -24.39
N THR A 104 -13.80 -1.28 -23.76
CA THR A 104 -12.40 -1.57 -23.48
C THR A 104 -12.13 -1.43 -22.00
N ASP A 105 -11.42 -2.41 -21.44
CA ASP A 105 -11.13 -2.47 -20.01
C ASP A 105 -9.78 -1.80 -19.72
N ILE A 106 -9.77 -1.00 -18.67
CA ILE A 106 -8.61 -0.23 -18.22
C ILE A 106 -8.29 -0.68 -16.78
N PRO A 107 -7.16 -1.37 -16.57
CA PRO A 107 -6.72 -1.73 -15.23
C PRO A 107 -6.38 -0.48 -14.43
N LEU A 108 -6.95 -0.35 -13.22
CA LEU A 108 -6.66 0.79 -12.35
C LEU A 108 -5.20 0.81 -11.88
N MET A 109 -4.52 -0.34 -11.92
CA MET A 109 -3.07 -0.43 -11.75
C MET A 109 -2.30 0.50 -12.70
N GLU A 110 -2.67 0.55 -13.98
CA GLU A 110 -1.98 1.40 -14.98
C GLU A 110 -2.22 2.88 -14.69
N VAL A 111 -3.43 3.25 -14.27
CA VAL A 111 -3.73 4.64 -13.92
C VAL A 111 -2.94 5.07 -12.69
N MET A 112 -2.86 4.21 -11.68
CA MET A 112 -2.13 4.49 -10.44
C MET A 112 -0.60 4.48 -10.63
N ARG A 113 -0.06 3.86 -11.70
CA ARG A 113 1.37 3.95 -12.05
C ARG A 113 1.82 5.38 -12.37
N LEU A 114 0.90 6.24 -12.83
CA LEU A 114 1.19 7.66 -13.11
C LEU A 114 1.44 8.50 -11.84
N ALA A 115 1.05 7.99 -10.67
CA ALA A 115 1.29 8.62 -9.37
C ALA A 115 2.19 7.74 -8.50
N PRO A 116 3.48 7.57 -8.85
CA PRO A 116 4.35 6.59 -8.22
C PRO A 116 4.70 6.99 -6.78
N ARG A 117 4.78 5.98 -5.90
CA ARG A 117 4.99 6.16 -4.46
C ARG A 117 6.31 6.83 -4.12
N TYR A 118 7.36 6.56 -4.89
CA TYR A 118 8.68 7.15 -4.63
C TYR A 118 8.64 8.68 -4.75
N ILE A 119 7.76 9.24 -5.60
CA ILE A 119 7.56 10.69 -5.72
C ILE A 119 6.71 11.22 -4.57
N LEU A 120 5.58 10.57 -4.26
CA LEU A 120 4.65 11.02 -3.21
C LEU A 120 5.24 10.95 -1.79
N GLY A 121 6.20 10.05 -1.59
CA GLY A 121 6.85 9.84 -0.31
C GLY A 121 6.19 8.75 0.56
N PRO A 122 6.69 8.53 1.79
CA PRO A 122 6.40 7.31 2.55
C PRO A 122 4.94 7.13 2.97
N HIS A 123 4.29 8.23 3.31
CA HIS A 123 2.87 8.30 3.68
C HIS A 123 2.01 8.92 2.57
N GLY A 124 2.63 9.36 1.47
CA GLY A 124 1.93 9.98 0.36
C GLY A 124 1.17 8.96 -0.48
N TYR A 125 0.00 9.35 -0.95
CA TYR A 125 -0.85 8.51 -1.77
C TYR A 125 -1.68 9.29 -2.76
N ALA A 126 -2.15 8.59 -3.79
CA ALA A 126 -3.15 9.12 -4.69
C ALA A 126 -4.37 8.20 -4.68
N PHE A 127 -5.51 8.76 -5.06
CA PHE A 127 -6.75 8.02 -5.21
C PHE A 127 -7.67 8.68 -6.24
N LEU A 128 -8.64 7.89 -6.69
CA LEU A 128 -9.60 8.25 -7.73
C LEU A 128 -11.01 8.01 -7.23
N ILE A 129 -11.90 8.96 -7.52
CA ILE A 129 -13.33 8.83 -7.22
C ILE A 129 -14.18 9.10 -8.46
N THR A 130 -15.40 8.58 -8.45
CA THR A 130 -16.43 8.93 -9.43
C THR A 130 -17.17 10.22 -9.05
N ASN A 131 -17.94 10.76 -9.99
CA ASN A 131 -18.89 11.85 -9.78
C ASN A 131 -20.04 11.53 -8.79
N ASN A 132 -20.10 10.31 -8.26
CA ASN A 132 -21.03 9.93 -7.17
C ASN A 132 -20.33 9.84 -5.80
N GLY A 133 -19.00 9.98 -5.75
CA GLY A 133 -18.19 9.82 -4.54
C GLY A 133 -17.68 8.40 -4.30
N TYR A 134 -17.95 7.46 -5.21
CA TYR A 134 -17.44 6.08 -5.08
C TYR A 134 -15.96 6.00 -5.43
N ILE A 135 -15.23 5.22 -4.65
CA ILE A 135 -13.80 5.01 -4.83
C ILE A 135 -13.57 4.07 -6.01
N LEU A 136 -12.76 4.52 -6.97
CA LEU A 136 -12.23 3.66 -8.02
C LEU A 136 -10.97 2.95 -7.52
N ALA A 137 -9.99 3.73 -7.06
CA ALA A 137 -8.71 3.24 -6.58
C ALA A 137 -8.30 4.01 -5.33
N HIS A 138 -8.00 3.29 -4.25
CA HIS A 138 -7.46 3.85 -3.01
C HIS A 138 -6.58 2.79 -2.31
N PRO A 139 -5.44 3.17 -1.71
CA PRO A 139 -4.57 2.21 -1.01
C PRO A 139 -5.23 1.53 0.20
N ASP A 140 -6.22 2.15 0.83
CA ASP A 140 -6.99 1.57 1.94
C ASP A 140 -8.30 0.88 1.54
N LEU A 141 -8.65 0.87 0.26
CA LEU A 141 -9.78 0.07 -0.21
C LEU A 141 -9.47 -1.42 -0.04
N ARG A 142 -10.40 -2.15 0.59
CA ARG A 142 -10.30 -3.59 0.87
C ARG A 142 -11.53 -4.30 0.26
N PRO A 143 -11.55 -4.52 -1.07
CA PRO A 143 -12.70 -5.08 -1.77
C PRO A 143 -12.90 -6.58 -1.51
N LEU A 144 -11.89 -7.28 -0.99
CA LEU A 144 -11.93 -8.73 -0.77
C LEU A 144 -12.02 -9.07 0.73
N TYR A 145 -12.69 -10.20 1.02
CA TYR A 145 -12.64 -10.85 2.32
C TYR A 145 -12.20 -12.31 2.19
N LYS A 146 -11.63 -12.87 3.26
CA LYS A 146 -11.21 -14.28 3.31
C LYS A 146 -12.35 -15.15 3.79
N ASP A 147 -12.79 -16.06 2.94
CA ASP A 147 -13.74 -17.13 3.26
C ASP A 147 -13.01 -18.48 3.25
N GLY A 148 -12.51 -18.89 4.42
CA GLY A 148 -11.60 -20.03 4.55
C GLY A 148 -10.29 -19.82 3.79
N LYS A 149 -10.05 -20.63 2.75
CA LYS A 149 -8.86 -20.51 1.87
C LYS A 149 -9.11 -19.69 0.60
N LYS A 150 -10.35 -19.26 0.34
CA LYS A 150 -10.70 -18.50 -0.87
C LYS A 150 -10.89 -17.03 -0.52
N LEU A 151 -10.37 -16.15 -1.36
CA LEU A 151 -10.69 -14.73 -1.33
C LEU A 151 -11.96 -14.52 -2.15
N LYS A 152 -12.95 -13.82 -1.59
CA LYS A 152 -14.19 -13.46 -2.26
C LYS A 152 -14.39 -11.95 -2.21
N PRO A 153 -14.98 -11.35 -3.26
CA PRO A 153 -15.38 -9.95 -3.21
C PRO A 153 -16.44 -9.75 -2.12
N LYS A 154 -16.31 -8.66 -1.36
CA LYS A 154 -17.32 -8.24 -0.41
C LYS A 154 -18.60 -7.84 -1.15
N PRO A 155 -19.78 -7.99 -0.54
CA PRO A 155 -20.99 -7.36 -1.07
C PRO A 155 -20.74 -5.85 -1.25
N ASN A 156 -21.18 -5.27 -2.36
CA ASN A 156 -21.08 -3.83 -2.63
C ASN A 156 -19.65 -3.26 -2.63
N TYR A 157 -18.64 -4.07 -2.92
CA TYR A 157 -17.23 -3.64 -2.95
C TYR A 157 -16.95 -2.48 -3.94
N ASN A 158 -17.81 -2.29 -4.93
CA ASN A 158 -17.73 -1.27 -5.98
C ASN A 158 -18.43 0.05 -5.63
N SER A 159 -19.19 0.10 -4.53
CA SER A 159 -19.99 1.27 -4.11
C SER A 159 -19.54 1.82 -2.76
N VAL A 160 -18.25 1.64 -2.44
CA VAL A 160 -17.63 2.21 -1.23
C VAL A 160 -17.41 3.71 -1.48
N ASP A 161 -18.06 4.55 -0.69
CA ASP A 161 -17.90 6.01 -0.75
C ASP A 161 -16.57 6.44 -0.11
N MET A 162 -16.00 7.55 -0.61
CA MET A 162 -14.83 8.21 -0.06
C MET A 162 -14.95 8.49 1.45
N SER A 163 -16.12 8.91 1.94
CA SER A 163 -16.34 9.19 3.38
C SER A 163 -16.14 7.95 4.28
N GLU A 164 -16.26 6.74 3.74
CA GLU A 164 -16.04 5.50 4.50
C GLU A 164 -14.56 5.15 4.68
N VAL A 165 -13.66 5.82 3.95
CA VAL A 165 -12.22 5.57 3.99
C VAL A 165 -11.48 6.78 4.55
N GLU A 166 -11.85 7.99 4.14
CA GLU A 166 -11.27 9.25 4.59
C GLU A 166 -12.10 9.85 5.74
N TRP A 167 -12.06 9.21 6.91
CA TRP A 167 -12.93 9.53 8.06
C TRP A 167 -12.78 10.95 8.64
N GLU A 168 -11.70 11.65 8.31
CA GLU A 168 -11.33 12.93 8.92
C GLU A 168 -11.94 14.14 8.18
N ASP A 169 -12.49 13.94 6.96
CA ASP A 169 -13.31 14.94 6.26
C ASP A 169 -14.74 14.97 6.82
N THR A 170 -14.87 15.31 8.10
CA THR A 170 -16.16 15.29 8.84
C THR A 170 -17.22 16.23 8.27
N GLU A 171 -16.81 17.31 7.60
CA GLU A 171 -17.70 18.28 6.95
C GLU A 171 -17.98 17.94 5.47
N GLU A 172 -17.45 16.83 4.96
CA GLU A 172 -17.54 16.39 3.56
C GLU A 172 -17.11 17.46 2.54
N THR A 173 -16.22 18.35 2.95
CA THR A 173 -15.75 19.48 2.15
C THR A 173 -14.90 19.01 0.98
N LEU A 174 -14.00 18.03 1.23
CA LEU A 174 -13.17 17.42 0.20
C LEU A 174 -14.05 16.65 -0.77
N ARG A 175 -14.91 15.80 -0.22
CA ARG A 175 -15.82 14.95 -1.01
C ARG A 175 -16.69 15.79 -1.93
N THR A 176 -17.31 16.85 -1.42
CA THR A 176 -18.21 17.72 -2.20
C THR A 176 -17.45 18.43 -3.33
N ALA A 177 -16.26 18.95 -3.05
CA ALA A 177 -15.45 19.62 -4.06
C ALA A 177 -15.02 18.67 -5.18
N MET A 178 -14.56 17.46 -4.83
CA MET A 178 -14.18 16.45 -5.81
C MET A 178 -15.36 15.92 -6.62
N VAL A 179 -16.51 15.66 -6.00
CA VAL A 179 -17.73 15.21 -6.71
C VAL A 179 -18.21 16.27 -7.71
N ARG A 180 -18.01 17.56 -7.41
CA ARG A 180 -18.32 18.66 -8.32
C ARG A 180 -17.27 18.89 -9.42
N GLY A 181 -16.14 18.17 -9.38
CA GLY A 181 -15.03 18.36 -10.31
C GLY A 181 -14.31 19.69 -10.12
N GLU A 182 -14.29 20.23 -8.90
CA GLU A 182 -13.53 21.45 -8.58
C GLU A 182 -12.03 21.12 -8.46
N THR A 183 -11.17 22.07 -8.80
CA THR A 183 -9.72 21.96 -8.58
C THR A 183 -9.32 22.79 -7.37
N GLY A 184 -8.61 22.18 -6.43
CA GLY A 184 -8.25 22.86 -5.20
C GLY A 184 -7.22 22.12 -4.36
N SER A 185 -6.94 22.70 -3.19
CA SER A 185 -6.12 22.06 -2.17
C SER A 185 -6.73 22.27 -0.80
N MET A 186 -6.50 21.31 0.09
CA MET A 186 -6.97 21.36 1.46
C MET A 186 -5.97 20.68 2.39
N ARG A 187 -5.86 21.20 3.61
CA ARG A 187 -4.98 20.64 4.63
C ARG A 187 -5.82 20.07 5.77
N LEU A 188 -5.66 18.78 6.04
CA LEU A 188 -6.39 18.07 7.10
C LEU A 188 -5.40 17.39 8.05
N SER A 189 -5.75 17.37 9.33
CA SER A 189 -5.07 16.55 10.34
C SER A 189 -5.72 15.19 10.37
N VAL A 190 -4.98 14.15 9.98
CA VAL A 190 -5.51 12.82 9.70
C VAL A 190 -4.94 11.80 10.68
N ARG A 191 -5.78 10.89 11.18
CA ARG A 191 -5.36 9.74 11.97
C ARG A 191 -5.21 8.53 11.07
N ALA A 192 -3.98 8.25 10.66
CA ALA A 192 -3.68 7.07 9.86
C ALA A 192 -3.47 5.86 10.77
N SER A 193 -3.94 4.68 10.35
CA SER A 193 -3.71 3.44 11.08
C SER A 193 -2.66 2.59 10.36
N VAL A 194 -1.61 2.19 11.08
CA VAL A 194 -0.53 1.31 10.57
C VAL A 194 -0.50 -0.01 11.33
N ASP A 195 0.23 -0.98 10.79
CA ASP A 195 0.32 -2.35 11.34
C ASP A 195 -1.07 -3.00 11.53
N LYS A 196 -1.88 -3.03 10.47
CA LYS A 196 -3.24 -3.63 10.48
C LYS A 196 -4.15 -3.03 11.56
N ALA A 197 -4.21 -1.68 11.58
CA ALA A 197 -5.01 -0.90 12.53
C ALA A 197 -4.62 -1.02 14.01
N LYS A 198 -3.40 -1.50 14.31
CA LYS A 198 -2.90 -1.57 15.68
C LYS A 198 -2.34 -0.24 16.18
N ARG A 199 -1.74 0.54 15.27
CA ARG A 199 -0.92 1.69 15.63
C ARG A 199 -1.48 2.95 14.99
N PRO A 200 -1.98 3.92 15.77
CA PRO A 200 -2.36 5.22 15.23
C PRO A 200 -1.11 6.06 14.94
N LEU A 201 -1.13 6.81 13.84
CA LEU A 201 -0.20 7.88 13.49
C LEU A 201 -1.00 9.16 13.29
N TYR A 202 -0.50 10.26 13.83
CA TYR A 202 -1.10 11.58 13.65
C TYR A 202 -0.35 12.32 12.55
N LEU A 203 -0.94 12.38 11.36
CA LEU A 203 -0.36 12.98 10.18
C LEU A 203 -1.04 14.31 9.87
N VAL A 204 -0.31 15.22 9.22
CA VAL A 204 -0.91 16.41 8.63
C VAL A 204 -0.77 16.28 7.12
N ASN A 205 -1.89 16.01 6.46
CA ASN A 205 -1.95 15.72 5.04
C ASN A 205 -2.41 16.96 4.26
N ASP A 206 -1.68 17.28 3.21
CA ASP A 206 -2.07 18.26 2.20
C ASP A 206 -2.66 17.50 1.00
N TYR A 207 -3.97 17.66 0.80
CA TYR A 207 -4.73 17.09 -0.31
C TYR A 207 -4.73 18.07 -1.48
N PHE A 208 -4.45 17.57 -2.67
CA PHE A 208 -4.52 18.29 -3.94
C PHE A 208 -5.44 17.50 -4.86
N TYR A 209 -6.52 18.12 -5.32
CA TYR A 209 -7.54 17.44 -6.10
C TYR A 209 -7.92 18.22 -7.35
N THR A 210 -8.32 17.49 -8.38
CA THR A 210 -8.73 18.04 -9.67
C THR A 210 -9.66 17.08 -10.41
N ASN A 211 -10.46 17.61 -11.33
CA ASN A 211 -11.21 16.80 -12.27
C ASN A 211 -10.29 16.19 -13.35
N ILE A 212 -10.64 15.01 -13.87
CA ILE A 212 -10.03 14.44 -15.07
C ILE A 212 -10.95 14.78 -16.24
N ASP A 213 -10.47 15.63 -17.14
CA ASP A 213 -11.23 16.08 -18.31
C ASP A 213 -11.72 14.90 -19.15
N GLU A 214 -12.91 15.06 -19.74
CA GLU A 214 -13.59 14.05 -20.58
C GLU A 214 -13.97 12.74 -19.86
N THR A 215 -13.84 12.69 -18.54
CA THR A 215 -14.27 11.55 -17.72
C THR A 215 -15.13 12.01 -16.54
N PRO A 216 -15.97 11.13 -15.96
CA PRO A 216 -16.73 11.44 -14.75
C PRO A 216 -15.88 11.26 -13.48
N PHE A 217 -14.55 11.28 -13.59
CA PHE A 217 -13.65 10.93 -12.50
C PHE A 217 -12.90 12.14 -11.98
N SER A 218 -12.64 12.13 -10.67
CA SER A 218 -11.79 13.12 -10.01
C SER A 218 -10.59 12.44 -9.38
N PHE A 219 -9.44 13.09 -9.50
CA PHE A 219 -8.17 12.65 -8.98
C PHE A 219 -7.79 13.45 -7.75
N SER A 220 -7.25 12.76 -6.74
CA SER A 220 -6.65 13.39 -5.57
C SER A 220 -5.28 12.80 -5.27
N MET A 221 -4.38 13.67 -4.87
CA MET A 221 -3.03 13.37 -4.43
C MET A 221 -2.83 13.95 -3.04
N VAL A 222 -2.28 13.13 -2.15
CA VAL A 222 -2.09 13.42 -0.74
C VAL A 222 -0.60 13.41 -0.44
N LEU A 223 -0.10 14.53 0.07
CA LEU A 223 1.28 14.67 0.52
C LEU A 223 1.29 14.96 2.03
N THR A 224 2.00 14.12 2.78
CA THR A 224 2.16 14.33 4.21
C THR A 224 3.23 15.40 4.49
N GLY A 225 2.89 16.34 5.37
CA GLY A 225 3.76 17.43 5.81
C GLY A 225 5.10 16.94 6.35
N GLY A 226 6.17 17.67 6.05
CA GLY A 226 7.55 17.35 6.47
C GLY A 226 8.22 16.27 5.62
N ASN A 227 7.55 15.13 5.44
CA ASN A 227 8.19 13.89 5.00
C ASN A 227 7.93 13.53 3.53
N GLY A 228 7.00 14.21 2.85
CA GLY A 228 6.68 13.99 1.43
C GLY A 228 6.99 15.18 0.50
N LYS A 229 7.20 16.39 1.05
CA LYS A 229 7.27 17.64 0.26
C LYS A 229 8.56 17.86 -0.52
N LEU A 230 9.66 17.27 -0.05
CA LEU A 230 10.98 17.50 -0.60
C LEU A 230 11.65 16.17 -0.93
N MET A 231 12.40 16.18 -2.01
CA MET A 231 13.21 15.08 -2.52
C MET A 231 14.54 15.68 -2.98
N TYR A 232 15.64 14.98 -2.70
CA TYR A 232 16.95 15.37 -3.21
C TYR A 232 17.24 14.59 -4.48
N PHE A 233 18.08 15.19 -5.33
CA PHE A 233 18.61 14.54 -6.53
C PHE A 233 20.11 14.68 -6.50
N GLY A 234 20.79 13.63 -6.91
CA GLY A 234 22.22 13.65 -7.17
C GLY A 234 22.49 12.96 -8.49
N ASN A 235 23.57 13.38 -9.14
CA ASN A 235 23.97 12.82 -10.43
C ASN A 235 25.22 11.96 -10.22
N VAL A 236 25.26 10.78 -10.82
CA VAL A 236 26.37 9.83 -10.78
C VAL A 236 26.60 9.28 -12.18
N SER A 237 27.83 8.85 -12.45
CA SER A 237 28.11 8.14 -13.69
C SER A 237 27.39 6.79 -13.72
N VAL A 238 26.98 6.36 -14.91
CA VAL A 238 26.28 5.07 -15.07
C VAL A 238 27.24 3.93 -14.72
N GLU A 239 28.53 4.07 -15.04
CA GLU A 239 29.55 3.07 -14.75
C GLU A 239 29.75 2.85 -13.24
N GLU A 240 29.88 3.93 -12.46
CA GLU A 240 30.00 3.85 -10.99
C GLU A 240 28.72 3.29 -10.38
N GLY A 241 27.56 3.81 -10.81
CA GLY A 241 26.27 3.34 -10.31
C GLY A 241 26.01 1.87 -10.59
N LEU A 242 26.39 1.38 -11.78
CA LEU A 242 26.18 -0.02 -12.16
C LEU A 242 27.09 -0.97 -11.39
N HIS A 243 28.35 -0.56 -11.14
CA HIS A 243 29.27 -1.33 -10.29
C HIS A 243 28.63 -1.59 -8.92
N ASP A 244 28.14 -0.55 -8.25
CA ASP A 244 27.59 -0.66 -6.90
C ASP A 244 26.18 -1.26 -6.87
N LEU A 245 25.39 -1.12 -7.95
CA LEU A 245 24.07 -1.74 -8.06
C LEU A 245 24.14 -3.27 -8.18
N THR A 246 25.24 -3.81 -8.71
CA THR A 246 25.45 -5.25 -8.86
C THR A 246 25.99 -5.93 -7.60
N SER A 247 26.12 -5.20 -6.49
CA SER A 247 26.60 -5.75 -5.23
C SER A 247 25.61 -6.77 -4.64
N PRO A 248 26.09 -7.88 -4.03
CA PRO A 248 25.23 -8.98 -3.59
C PRO A 248 24.40 -8.66 -2.32
N ASP A 249 24.76 -7.61 -1.58
CA ASP A 249 24.05 -7.13 -0.40
C ASP A 249 22.84 -6.24 -0.75
N LEU A 250 22.70 -5.87 -2.03
CA LEU A 250 21.70 -4.93 -2.53
C LEU A 250 20.55 -5.65 -3.23
N SER A 251 19.35 -5.12 -3.03
CA SER A 251 18.15 -5.47 -3.78
C SER A 251 17.32 -4.22 -4.04
N ILE A 252 16.48 -4.25 -5.08
CA ILE A 252 15.53 -3.18 -5.38
C ILE A 252 14.09 -3.67 -5.18
N ALA A 253 13.15 -2.74 -5.11
CA ALA A 253 11.73 -3.02 -4.93
C ALA A 253 11.17 -3.81 -6.12
N SER A 254 11.03 -5.12 -5.99
CA SER A 254 10.61 -5.99 -7.10
C SER A 254 9.19 -5.74 -7.60
N GLU A 255 8.34 -5.08 -6.81
CA GLU A 255 6.96 -4.72 -7.18
C GLU A 255 6.84 -3.34 -7.82
N TRP A 256 7.91 -2.54 -7.83
CA TRP A 256 7.92 -1.24 -8.50
C TRP A 256 8.28 -1.43 -9.98
N THR A 257 7.71 -0.59 -10.83
CA THR A 257 8.01 -0.57 -12.26
C THR A 257 9.15 0.40 -12.51
N TYR A 258 10.38 -0.10 -12.57
CA TYR A 258 11.55 0.66 -13.03
C TYR A 258 11.60 0.67 -14.56
N CYS A 259 11.27 -0.48 -15.15
CA CYS A 259 11.15 -0.69 -16.58
C CYS A 259 9.89 -1.48 -16.89
N VAL A 260 9.26 -1.16 -18.02
CA VAL A 260 8.06 -1.84 -18.52
C VAL A 260 8.47 -3.19 -19.12
N THR A 261 8.14 -4.28 -18.41
CA THR A 261 8.48 -5.66 -18.82
C THR A 261 7.27 -6.56 -19.03
N ASP A 262 6.07 -6.06 -18.72
CA ASP A 262 4.79 -6.78 -18.75
C ASP A 262 4.07 -6.71 -20.11
N ILE A 263 4.51 -5.85 -21.01
CA ILE A 263 3.92 -5.70 -22.35
C ILE A 263 4.56 -6.66 -23.35
N ASP A 264 5.90 -6.69 -23.42
CA ASP A 264 6.62 -7.54 -24.37
C ASP A 264 6.97 -8.91 -23.75
N PRO A 265 6.51 -10.04 -24.34
CA PRO A 265 6.88 -11.39 -23.92
C PRO A 265 8.40 -11.65 -23.86
N SER A 266 9.21 -10.90 -24.62
CA SER A 266 10.66 -10.98 -24.60
C SER A 266 11.24 -10.51 -23.27
N TYR A 267 10.63 -9.49 -22.66
CA TYR A 267 11.07 -8.83 -21.43
C TYR A 267 10.47 -9.44 -20.16
N MET A 268 9.34 -10.15 -20.26
CA MET A 268 8.67 -10.83 -19.12
C MET A 268 9.57 -11.80 -18.34
N LYS A 269 10.69 -12.24 -18.93
CA LYS A 269 11.64 -13.18 -18.30
C LYS A 269 12.58 -12.49 -17.31
N PHE A 270 12.74 -11.18 -17.39
CA PHE A 270 13.69 -10.43 -16.59
C PHE A 270 13.05 -9.96 -15.28
N SER A 271 13.81 -10.03 -14.18
CA SER A 271 13.45 -9.28 -12.99
C SER A 271 13.63 -7.78 -13.23
N GLN A 272 12.95 -6.94 -12.44
CA GLN A 272 13.08 -5.48 -12.55
C GLN A 272 14.54 -5.01 -12.44
N LEU A 273 15.35 -5.65 -11.58
CA LEU A 273 16.78 -5.35 -11.46
C LEU A 273 17.55 -5.72 -12.73
N GLN A 274 17.26 -6.90 -13.30
CA GLN A 274 17.90 -7.34 -14.54
C GLN A 274 17.50 -6.45 -15.73
N ALA A 275 16.23 -6.05 -15.81
CA ALA A 275 15.73 -5.15 -16.83
C ALA A 275 16.44 -3.79 -16.75
N ALA A 276 16.50 -3.19 -15.54
CA ALA A 276 17.22 -1.94 -15.30
C ALA A 276 18.70 -2.03 -15.69
N ILE A 277 19.41 -3.10 -15.31
CA ILE A 277 20.82 -3.31 -15.67
C ILE A 277 20.99 -3.40 -17.20
N ARG A 278 20.12 -4.13 -17.90
CA ARG A 278 20.21 -4.29 -19.36
C ARG A 278 19.96 -2.99 -20.11
N TYR A 279 18.99 -2.21 -19.64
CA TYR A 279 18.70 -0.87 -20.16
C TYR A 279 19.91 0.06 -19.96
N LEU A 280 20.46 0.11 -18.74
CA LEU A 280 21.63 0.94 -18.41
C LEU A 280 22.91 0.54 -19.19
N LEU A 281 23.05 -0.74 -19.53
CA LEU A 281 24.14 -1.24 -20.38
C LEU A 281 23.93 -0.96 -21.88
N GLY A 282 22.77 -0.42 -22.28
CA GLY A 282 22.41 -0.20 -23.68
C GLY A 282 22.16 -1.48 -24.48
N LEU A 283 21.90 -2.61 -23.81
CA LEU A 283 21.60 -3.89 -24.46
C LEU A 283 20.17 -3.91 -25.03
N GLU A 284 19.25 -3.20 -24.39
CA GLU A 284 17.84 -3.10 -24.77
C GLU A 284 17.40 -1.61 -24.75
N PRO A 285 17.85 -0.78 -25.72
CA PRO A 285 17.57 0.65 -25.72
C PRO A 285 16.11 1.00 -25.98
N ASP A 286 15.35 0.07 -26.60
CA ASP A 286 13.93 0.26 -26.92
C ASP A 286 13.02 -0.02 -25.71
N MET A 287 13.56 -0.45 -24.57
CA MET A 287 12.80 -0.70 -23.35
C MET A 287 12.40 0.61 -22.69
N GLU A 288 11.11 0.79 -22.41
CA GLU A 288 10.60 1.96 -21.69
C GLU A 288 10.91 1.84 -20.19
N CYS A 289 11.69 2.79 -19.66
CA CYS A 289 12.07 2.85 -18.24
C CYS A 289 11.89 4.25 -17.66
N ASP A 290 11.67 4.33 -16.34
CA ASP A 290 11.64 5.58 -15.59
C ASP A 290 13.08 6.06 -15.33
N GLU A 291 13.58 6.92 -16.21
CA GLU A 291 14.95 7.47 -16.13
C GLU A 291 15.22 8.19 -14.81
N MET A 292 14.23 8.89 -14.27
CA MET A 292 14.36 9.68 -13.04
C MET A 292 14.50 8.76 -11.83
N LEU A 293 13.71 7.70 -11.77
CA LEU A 293 13.83 6.67 -10.74
C LEU A 293 15.14 5.91 -10.86
N LEU A 294 15.55 5.53 -12.08
CA LEU A 294 16.82 4.83 -12.31
C LEU A 294 18.03 5.66 -11.89
N GLN A 295 18.08 6.94 -12.26
CA GLN A 295 19.15 7.86 -11.81
C GLN A 295 19.19 7.95 -10.28
N HIS A 296 18.03 8.00 -9.63
CA HIS A 296 17.97 8.05 -8.18
C HIS A 296 18.41 6.74 -7.52
N VAL A 297 18.08 5.57 -8.10
CA VAL A 297 18.58 4.27 -7.63
C VAL A 297 20.10 4.20 -7.75
N LEU A 298 20.67 4.64 -8.89
CA LEU A 298 22.12 4.65 -9.08
C LEU A 298 22.81 5.56 -8.06
N PHE A 299 22.25 6.75 -7.84
CA PHE A 299 22.76 7.67 -6.83
C PHE A 299 22.75 7.06 -5.44
N ASP A 300 21.60 6.48 -5.03
CA ASP A 300 21.47 5.81 -3.74
C ASP A 300 22.43 4.61 -3.62
N ALA A 301 22.67 3.85 -4.70
CA ALA A 301 23.59 2.72 -4.70
C ALA A 301 25.03 3.17 -4.38
N VAL A 302 25.51 4.23 -5.02
CA VAL A 302 26.86 4.79 -4.80
C VAL A 302 26.99 5.40 -3.41
N VAL A 303 26.03 6.22 -2.97
CA VAL A 303 26.09 6.87 -1.65
C VAL A 303 26.08 5.85 -0.52
N THR A 304 25.38 4.73 -0.72
CA THR A 304 25.26 3.67 0.29
C THR A 304 26.33 2.58 0.17
N ALA A 305 27.19 2.61 -0.84
CA ALA A 305 28.27 1.62 -1.03
C ALA A 305 29.23 1.49 0.18
N PRO A 306 29.64 2.58 0.87
CA PRO A 306 30.51 2.47 2.04
C PRO A 306 29.90 1.69 3.23
N MET A 307 28.58 1.47 3.24
CA MET A 307 27.89 0.76 4.31
C MET A 307 28.31 -0.70 4.41
N GLU A 308 28.60 -1.35 3.28
CA GLU A 308 29.07 -2.74 3.26
C GLU A 308 30.38 -2.88 4.05
N ALA A 309 31.36 -2.02 3.74
CA ALA A 309 32.64 -2.00 4.43
C ALA A 309 32.49 -1.68 5.93
N TYR A 310 31.61 -0.73 6.27
CA TYR A 310 31.33 -0.36 7.66
C TYR A 310 30.73 -1.53 8.46
N TRP A 311 29.70 -2.19 7.92
CA TRP A 311 29.07 -3.32 8.58
C TRP A 311 30.01 -4.53 8.72
N ASN A 312 30.84 -4.79 7.71
CA ASN A 312 31.85 -5.84 7.78
C ASN A 312 32.93 -5.52 8.83
N ALA A 313 33.35 -4.25 8.93
CA ALA A 313 34.28 -3.82 9.97
C ALA A 313 33.71 -3.93 11.39
N LEU A 314 32.40 -3.72 11.59
CA LEU A 314 31.75 -3.92 12.88
C LEU A 314 31.77 -5.39 13.31
N MET A 315 31.50 -6.30 12.36
CA MET A 315 31.58 -7.74 12.57
C MET A 315 32.99 -8.20 12.94
N LEU A 316 34.00 -7.74 12.20
CA LEU A 316 35.39 -8.15 12.42
C LEU A 316 35.98 -7.64 13.73
N ASN A 317 35.46 -6.53 14.26
CA ASN A 317 35.94 -5.93 15.50
C ASN A 317 35.16 -6.39 16.75
N ASP A 318 34.30 -7.41 16.64
CA ASP A 318 33.41 -7.88 17.72
C ASP A 318 32.59 -6.74 18.38
N LYS A 319 32.29 -5.69 17.61
CA LYS A 319 31.49 -4.54 18.09
C LYS A 319 29.99 -4.78 17.97
N VAL A 320 29.59 -5.88 17.35
CA VAL A 320 28.19 -6.30 17.23
C VAL A 320 27.82 -7.10 18.47
N GLU A 321 26.90 -6.58 19.29
CA GLU A 321 26.45 -7.32 20.47
C GLU A 321 25.78 -8.65 20.07
N PRO A 322 26.06 -9.76 20.80
CA PRO A 322 25.42 -11.05 20.55
C PRO A 322 23.89 -10.93 20.66
N GLY A 323 23.21 -11.16 19.53
CA GLY A 323 21.75 -11.06 19.42
C GLY A 323 21.26 -10.02 18.41
N VAL A 324 22.15 -9.16 17.90
CA VAL A 324 21.87 -8.40 16.67
C VAL A 324 21.99 -9.36 15.48
N GLU A 325 20.89 -9.61 14.77
CA GLU A 325 20.84 -10.62 13.72
C GLU A 325 21.05 -10.05 12.33
N THR A 326 20.48 -8.88 12.05
CA THR A 326 20.45 -8.28 10.71
C THR A 326 20.45 -6.78 10.85
N ALA A 327 21.32 -6.10 10.09
CA ALA A 327 21.23 -4.67 9.88
C ALA A 327 20.79 -4.42 8.43
N PHE A 328 19.96 -3.42 8.24
CA PHE A 328 19.38 -3.11 6.94
C PHE A 328 19.24 -1.60 6.77
N LEU A 329 19.28 -1.17 5.51
CA LEU A 329 19.06 0.18 5.07
C LEU A 329 18.12 0.12 3.89
N GLY A 330 17.05 0.92 3.90
CA GLY A 330 16.32 1.19 2.67
C GLY A 330 16.17 2.66 2.39
N THR A 331 16.19 2.99 1.11
CA THR A 331 16.12 4.37 0.62
C THR A 331 14.76 4.64 0.00
N ARG A 332 14.54 5.91 -0.41
CA ARG A 332 13.28 6.32 -1.03
C ARG A 332 13.08 5.73 -2.43
N SER A 333 14.15 5.37 -3.13
CA SER A 333 14.12 4.78 -4.48
C SER A 333 13.77 3.28 -4.50
N GLY A 334 13.48 2.69 -3.34
CA GLY A 334 13.18 1.26 -3.21
C GLY A 334 14.42 0.37 -3.14
N LEU A 335 15.61 0.96 -3.03
CA LEU A 335 16.87 0.25 -2.79
C LEU A 335 16.90 -0.23 -1.34
N LEU A 336 17.26 -1.49 -1.15
CA LEU A 336 17.41 -2.16 0.14
C LEU A 336 18.78 -2.83 0.20
N ARG A 337 19.62 -2.40 1.14
CA ARG A 337 20.86 -3.08 1.52
C ARG A 337 20.65 -3.82 2.83
N LEU A 338 21.19 -5.04 2.94
CA LEU A 338 21.14 -5.79 4.19
C LEU A 338 22.44 -6.55 4.43
N THR A 339 22.81 -6.64 5.70
CA THR A 339 23.87 -7.51 6.18
C THR A 339 23.31 -8.44 7.25
N ARG A 340 23.77 -9.69 7.24
CA ARG A 340 23.32 -10.72 8.18
C ARG A 340 24.51 -11.13 9.03
N TYR A 341 24.41 -10.87 10.33
CA TYR A 341 25.47 -11.15 11.29
C TYR A 341 25.39 -12.57 11.84
N THR A 342 24.19 -13.16 11.88
CA THR A 342 23.98 -14.56 12.28
C THR A 342 23.62 -15.44 11.09
N GLY A 343 24.14 -16.68 11.11
CA GLY A 343 23.79 -17.71 10.13
C GLY A 343 22.29 -18.04 10.16
N VAL A 344 21.77 -18.51 9.02
CA VAL A 344 20.33 -18.79 8.81
C VAL A 344 19.76 -19.79 9.85
N GLU A 345 20.60 -20.66 10.39
CA GLU A 345 20.20 -21.65 11.41
C GLU A 345 19.83 -21.02 12.75
N ASN A 346 20.62 -20.04 13.20
CA ASN A 346 20.49 -19.40 14.51
C ASN A 346 19.59 -18.17 14.50
N ARG A 347 19.16 -17.70 13.32
CA ARG A 347 18.28 -16.53 13.20
C ARG A 347 16.86 -16.86 13.63
N VAL A 348 16.32 -16.00 14.49
CA VAL A 348 14.92 -16.01 14.92
C VAL A 348 14.04 -15.61 13.74
N ALA A 349 14.30 -14.47 13.10
CA ALA A 349 13.46 -13.97 12.00
C ALA A 349 13.92 -14.46 10.61
N LYS A 350 13.62 -15.71 10.29
CA LYS A 350 14.04 -16.33 9.00
C LYS A 350 13.43 -15.68 7.75
N LYS A 351 12.28 -15.00 7.89
CA LYS A 351 11.52 -14.41 6.77
C LYS A 351 11.61 -12.90 6.66
N PHE A 352 12.19 -12.22 7.65
CA PHE A 352 12.28 -10.75 7.63
C PHE A 352 13.11 -10.29 6.41
N LEU A 353 12.57 -9.34 5.65
CA LEU A 353 13.11 -8.84 4.37
C LEU A 353 13.30 -9.92 3.29
N THR A 354 12.47 -10.97 3.32
CA THR A 354 12.39 -11.95 2.23
C THR A 354 11.15 -11.69 1.38
N ALA A 355 11.15 -12.16 0.13
CA ALA A 355 9.99 -12.07 -0.77
C ALA A 355 8.70 -12.68 -0.19
N ALA A 356 8.81 -13.57 0.81
CA ALA A 356 7.67 -14.16 1.50
C ALA A 356 6.97 -13.20 2.48
N ASP A 357 7.65 -12.14 2.93
CA ASP A 357 7.15 -11.20 3.92
C ASP A 357 6.97 -9.79 3.33
N LYS A 358 6.00 -9.69 2.42
CA LYS A 358 5.68 -8.46 1.68
C LYS A 358 5.33 -7.27 2.57
N ALA A 359 4.82 -7.49 3.79
CA ALA A 359 4.53 -6.41 4.74
C ALA A 359 5.78 -5.60 5.14
N ASN A 360 6.95 -6.21 4.97
CA ASN A 360 8.25 -5.62 5.27
C ASN A 360 9.04 -5.22 4.00
N LEU A 361 8.45 -5.36 2.81
CA LEU A 361 9.05 -4.98 1.52
C LEU A 361 8.37 -3.73 0.94
N PHE A 362 9.09 -3.07 0.03
CA PHE A 362 8.51 -1.99 -0.77
C PHE A 362 7.50 -2.60 -1.73
N THR A 363 6.24 -2.25 -1.54
CA THR A 363 5.14 -2.68 -2.41
C THR A 363 4.73 -1.51 -3.29
N MET A 364 3.97 -1.79 -4.35
CA MET A 364 3.46 -0.72 -5.23
C MET A 364 2.51 0.25 -4.50
N ASP A 365 1.92 -0.20 -3.40
CA ASP A 365 0.89 0.54 -2.67
C ASP A 365 1.40 1.32 -1.47
N HIS A 366 2.47 0.84 -0.83
CA HIS A 366 2.99 1.46 0.37
C HIS A 366 4.46 1.10 0.61
N PHE A 367 5.13 2.03 1.29
CA PHE A 367 6.43 1.79 1.91
C PHE A 367 6.31 0.79 3.06
N PRO A 368 7.38 0.01 3.34
CA PRO A 368 7.40 -0.92 4.45
C PRO A 368 7.00 -0.28 5.78
N LEU A 369 6.43 -1.08 6.70
CA LEU A 369 6.01 -0.58 8.01
C LEU A 369 7.17 0.11 8.77
N TRP A 370 8.36 -0.52 8.81
CA TRP A 370 9.53 0.05 9.45
C TRP A 370 9.94 1.41 8.86
N TYR A 371 9.79 1.58 7.55
CA TYR A 371 10.13 2.84 6.87
C TYR A 371 9.16 3.94 7.30
N ARG A 372 7.85 3.67 7.21
CA ARG A 372 6.79 4.61 7.58
C ARG A 372 6.86 5.04 9.05
N LEU A 373 7.16 4.09 9.95
CA LEU A 373 7.32 4.39 11.38
C LEU A 373 8.57 5.23 11.65
N ALA A 374 9.71 4.90 11.03
CA ALA A 374 10.95 5.63 11.25
C ALA A 374 10.87 7.08 10.79
N VAL A 375 10.23 7.31 9.64
CA VAL A 375 10.03 8.63 9.02
C VAL A 375 9.21 9.58 9.89
N GLU A 376 8.23 9.04 10.63
CA GLU A 376 7.38 9.85 11.49
C GLU A 376 8.07 10.24 12.81
N ASN A 377 9.12 9.51 13.19
CA ASN A 377 9.88 9.81 14.39
C ASN A 377 10.96 10.86 14.13
N THR A 378 11.42 11.50 15.20
CA THR A 378 12.50 12.48 15.10
C THR A 378 13.76 11.85 14.50
N PRO A 379 14.36 12.44 13.45
CA PRO A 379 15.59 11.90 12.87
C PRO A 379 16.69 11.70 13.90
N GLY A 380 17.34 10.53 13.89
CA GLY A 380 18.35 10.15 14.87
C GLY A 380 17.81 9.54 16.17
N SER A 381 16.49 9.56 16.41
CA SER A 381 15.86 8.76 17.46
C SER A 381 15.49 7.37 16.93
N PHE A 382 15.69 6.34 17.75
CA PHE A 382 15.33 4.97 17.39
C PHE A 382 13.90 4.67 17.83
N TYR A 383 13.10 4.18 16.88
CA TYR A 383 11.79 3.63 17.14
C TYR A 383 11.89 2.11 17.27
N TYR A 384 11.38 1.58 18.38
CA TYR A 384 11.42 0.15 18.69
C TYR A 384 10.02 -0.44 18.61
N TYR A 385 9.87 -1.59 17.94
CA TYR A 385 8.61 -2.33 17.98
C TYR A 385 8.82 -3.85 17.92
N PRO A 386 7.94 -4.61 18.59
CA PRO A 386 7.97 -6.06 18.53
C PRO A 386 7.32 -6.57 17.24
N VAL A 387 7.88 -7.64 16.68
CA VAL A 387 7.28 -8.40 15.59
C VAL A 387 6.98 -9.81 16.08
N ASN A 388 5.78 -10.29 15.76
CA ASN A 388 5.34 -11.66 16.04
C ASN A 388 4.95 -12.35 14.74
N ASP A 389 5.83 -13.20 14.21
CA ASP A 389 5.59 -14.01 13.01
C ASP A 389 5.40 -15.48 13.40
N LYS A 390 4.15 -15.96 13.39
CA LYS A 390 3.79 -17.38 13.61
C LYS A 390 4.43 -18.00 14.87
N GLY A 391 4.49 -17.25 15.96
CA GLY A 391 5.04 -17.70 17.25
C GLY A 391 6.52 -17.34 17.45
N VAL A 392 7.19 -16.83 16.42
CA VAL A 392 8.55 -16.30 16.50
C VAL A 392 8.46 -14.81 16.85
N LYS A 393 9.10 -14.40 17.94
CA LYS A 393 9.09 -13.02 18.41
C LYS A 393 10.50 -12.40 18.40
N TYR A 394 10.62 -11.22 17.82
CA TYR A 394 11.85 -10.45 17.74
C TYR A 394 11.53 -8.95 17.76
N ALA A 395 12.54 -8.11 17.99
CA ALA A 395 12.38 -6.67 17.98
C ALA A 395 13.10 -6.03 16.80
N ILE A 396 12.53 -4.94 16.29
CA ILE A 396 13.14 -4.10 15.27
C ILE A 396 13.34 -2.71 15.86
N ALA A 397 14.54 -2.17 15.68
CA ALA A 397 14.86 -0.78 15.97
C ALA A 397 15.19 -0.05 14.66
N VAL A 398 14.51 1.05 14.37
CA VAL A 398 14.65 1.80 13.11
C VAL A 398 14.79 3.30 13.37
N THR A 399 15.52 4.00 12.51
CA THR A 399 15.64 5.46 12.56
C THR A 399 15.76 6.03 11.14
N SER A 400 15.22 7.22 10.92
CA SER A 400 15.33 7.91 9.63
C SER A 400 16.61 8.74 9.55
N ALA A 401 17.29 8.66 8.41
CA ALA A 401 18.38 9.54 8.03
C ALA A 401 17.83 10.68 7.16
N THR A 402 18.22 11.92 7.49
CA THR A 402 17.82 13.11 6.74
C THR A 402 19.02 13.87 6.21
N ILE A 403 18.87 14.45 5.03
CA ILE A 403 19.82 15.38 4.43
C ILE A 403 19.24 16.79 4.57
N SER A 404 20.05 17.70 5.11
CA SER A 404 19.72 19.12 5.21
C SER A 404 20.60 19.92 4.24
N SER A 405 19.98 20.69 3.35
CA SER A 405 20.68 21.63 2.46
C SER A 405 19.89 22.93 2.38
N GLU A 406 20.59 24.08 2.49
CA GLU A 406 19.98 25.42 2.39
C GLU A 406 18.74 25.64 3.30
N GLY A 407 18.75 25.08 4.51
CA GLY A 407 17.63 25.19 5.47
C GLY A 407 16.41 24.32 5.13
N LYS A 408 16.49 23.48 4.09
CA LYS A 408 15.49 22.47 3.74
C LYS A 408 15.98 21.10 4.15
N THR A 409 15.09 20.27 4.70
CA THR A 409 15.36 18.90 5.11
C THR A 409 14.57 17.92 4.26
N ALA A 410 15.23 16.84 3.82
CA ALA A 410 14.60 15.74 3.10
C ALA A 410 15.07 14.41 3.70
N ILE A 411 14.24 13.38 3.58
CA ILE A 411 14.56 12.04 4.08
C ILE A 411 15.41 11.31 3.04
N ALA A 412 16.59 10.85 3.45
CA ALA A 412 17.52 10.06 2.65
C ALA A 412 17.14 8.57 2.64
N GLY A 413 16.84 8.05 3.81
CA GLY A 413 16.52 6.64 3.97
C GLY A 413 16.26 6.30 5.42
N VAL A 414 16.03 5.03 5.66
CA VAL A 414 15.78 4.49 6.98
C VAL A 414 16.75 3.34 7.21
N ILE A 415 17.48 3.43 8.32
CA ILE A 415 18.38 2.38 8.78
C ILE A 415 17.73 1.66 9.96
N GLY A 416 17.91 0.35 10.03
CA GLY A 416 17.38 -0.44 11.12
C GLY A 416 18.22 -1.65 11.44
N ILE A 417 17.98 -2.17 12.65
CA ILE A 417 18.55 -3.42 13.12
C ILE A 417 17.43 -4.32 13.64
N GLN A 418 17.59 -5.59 13.36
CA GLN A 418 16.77 -6.67 13.86
C GLN A 418 17.53 -7.36 14.99
N MET A 419 16.89 -7.48 16.15
CA MET A 419 17.50 -8.03 17.36
C MET A 419 16.64 -9.11 17.99
N SER A 420 17.30 -10.08 18.63
CA SER A 420 16.63 -11.11 19.41
C SER A 420 16.07 -10.52 20.71
N LEU A 421 14.92 -11.03 21.14
CA LEU A 421 14.35 -10.61 22.43
C LEU A 421 15.25 -11.02 23.59
N ASP A 422 15.97 -12.15 23.48
CA ASP A 422 16.87 -12.65 24.53
C ASP A 422 17.98 -11.64 24.87
N MET A 423 18.53 -10.96 23.86
CA MET A 423 19.55 -9.93 24.04
C MET A 423 18.98 -8.72 24.77
N LEU A 424 17.85 -8.22 24.28
CA LEU A 424 17.15 -7.09 24.85
C LEU A 424 16.72 -7.35 26.29
N GLU A 425 16.19 -8.54 26.56
CA GLU A 425 15.76 -9.00 27.88
C GLU A 425 16.94 -8.99 28.86
N LYS A 426 18.07 -9.63 28.50
CA LYS A 426 19.29 -9.63 29.33
C LYS A 426 19.79 -8.23 29.62
N ARG A 427 19.78 -7.34 28.62
CA ARG A 427 20.23 -5.96 28.78
C ARG A 427 19.31 -5.15 29.68
N LEU A 428 17.99 -5.28 29.48
CA LEU A 428 17.00 -4.58 30.27
C LEU A 428 17.05 -5.01 31.73
N TRP A 429 17.12 -6.31 32.01
CA TRP A 429 17.20 -6.83 33.38
C TRP A 429 18.49 -6.45 34.09
N ALA A 430 19.61 -6.37 33.36
CA ALA A 430 20.87 -5.85 33.90
C ALA A 430 20.78 -4.35 34.27
N ILE A 431 20.06 -3.54 33.48
CA ILE A 431 19.89 -2.10 33.72
C ILE A 431 18.83 -1.84 34.82
N ALA A 432 17.75 -2.62 34.84
CA ALA A 432 16.62 -2.46 35.74
C ALA A 432 16.82 -3.17 37.09
N LYS A 433 18.08 -3.22 37.55
CA LYS A 433 18.50 -3.81 38.81
C LYS A 433 19.22 -2.74 39.62
N GLN A 434 18.63 -2.38 40.75
CA GLN A 434 19.30 -1.50 41.71
C GLN A 434 20.51 -2.21 42.32
N PRO A 435 21.62 -1.46 42.55
CA PRO A 435 22.79 -1.99 43.24
C PRO A 435 22.44 -2.58 44.61
N SER A 436 23.14 -3.63 45.02
CA SER A 436 22.90 -4.29 46.31
C SER A 436 23.25 -3.44 47.52
N ASP A 437 24.03 -2.37 47.34
CA ASP A 437 24.43 -1.39 48.36
C ASP A 437 23.47 -0.17 48.41
N THR A 438 22.32 -0.24 47.72
CA THR A 438 21.30 0.80 47.78
C THR A 438 20.77 0.93 49.21
N ASP A 439 20.84 2.13 49.80
CA ASP A 439 20.31 2.40 51.13
C ASP A 439 18.77 2.37 51.12
N CYS A 440 18.21 1.27 51.63
CA CYS A 440 16.78 1.02 51.71
C CYS A 440 16.18 1.36 53.08
N SER A 441 16.94 2.00 53.99
CA SER A 441 16.55 2.17 55.40
C SER A 441 15.26 2.99 55.62
N THR A 442 14.88 3.82 54.67
CA THR A 442 13.70 4.71 54.72
C THR A 442 12.54 4.30 53.80
N ILE A 443 12.65 3.16 53.10
CA ILE A 443 11.66 2.74 52.11
C ILE A 443 10.82 1.59 52.68
N GLU A 444 9.51 1.80 52.84
CA GLU A 444 8.56 0.71 53.08
C GLU A 444 8.24 0.02 51.73
N GLY A 445 8.73 -1.21 51.54
CA GLY A 445 8.46 -2.01 50.34
C GLY A 445 9.64 -2.88 49.88
N VAL A 446 9.57 -3.33 48.63
CA VAL A 446 10.62 -4.16 48.00
C VAL A 446 11.80 -3.25 47.62
N CYS A 447 12.97 -3.49 48.21
CA CYS A 447 14.21 -2.77 47.92
C CYS A 447 15.43 -3.69 48.20
N PRO A 448 16.45 -3.74 47.34
CA PRO A 448 16.59 -3.02 46.06
C PRO A 448 15.60 -3.51 45.00
N LEU A 449 15.06 -2.58 44.21
CA LEU A 449 14.17 -2.89 43.09
C LEU A 449 14.95 -3.66 42.03
N SER A 450 14.48 -4.86 41.74
CA SER A 450 14.99 -5.66 40.64
C SER A 450 13.84 -6.22 39.84
N CYS A 451 13.87 -5.98 38.54
CA CYS A 451 12.95 -6.61 37.62
C CYS A 451 13.15 -8.13 37.51
N GLU A 452 14.18 -8.71 38.15
CA GLU A 452 14.31 -10.16 38.30
C GLU A 452 13.50 -10.72 39.48
N SER A 453 13.12 -9.87 40.45
CA SER A 453 12.39 -10.28 41.66
C SER A 453 10.98 -10.77 41.33
N LEU A 454 10.44 -11.76 42.05
CA LEU A 454 9.08 -12.25 41.82
C LEU A 454 7.99 -11.24 42.20
N ASP A 455 8.34 -10.23 43.00
CA ASP A 455 7.40 -9.27 43.59
C ASP A 455 7.06 -8.11 42.66
N LEU A 456 7.83 -7.91 41.58
CA LEU A 456 7.66 -6.80 40.64
C LEU A 456 7.43 -7.30 39.22
N ASN A 457 6.45 -6.74 38.51
CA ASN A 457 6.28 -6.96 37.08
C ASN A 457 6.82 -5.75 36.32
N CYS A 458 7.81 -5.99 35.46
CA CYS A 458 8.44 -4.94 34.66
C CYS A 458 8.11 -5.14 33.20
N PHE A 459 7.75 -4.04 32.54
CA PHE A 459 7.41 -4.01 31.13
C PHE A 459 8.21 -2.90 30.44
N LEU A 460 8.65 -3.18 29.22
CA LEU A 460 9.10 -2.15 28.30
C LEU A 460 7.99 -1.97 27.27
N VAL A 461 7.43 -0.78 27.20
CA VAL A 461 6.27 -0.46 26.36
C VAL A 461 6.70 0.59 25.33
N ASP A 462 6.22 0.44 24.10
CA ASP A 462 6.44 1.46 23.07
C ASP A 462 5.50 2.67 23.24
N ASN A 463 5.72 3.70 22.44
CA ASN A 463 4.92 4.94 22.45
C ASN A 463 3.42 4.72 22.14
N ASN A 464 3.05 3.58 21.56
CA ASN A 464 1.67 3.23 21.23
C ASN A 464 1.05 2.25 22.25
N GLY A 465 1.74 1.98 23.37
CA GLY A 465 1.22 1.14 24.43
C GLY A 465 1.37 -0.36 24.15
N PHE A 466 2.20 -0.80 23.19
CA PHE A 466 2.46 -2.23 22.98
C PHE A 466 3.68 -2.69 23.77
N VAL A 467 3.55 -3.87 24.37
CA VAL A 467 4.62 -4.48 25.17
C VAL A 467 5.74 -4.97 24.24
N LEU A 468 6.91 -4.35 24.33
CA LEU A 468 8.14 -4.75 23.65
C LEU A 468 8.86 -5.87 24.42
N LEU A 469 8.94 -5.74 25.75
CA LEU A 469 9.51 -6.75 26.65
C LEU A 469 8.64 -6.92 27.89
N SER A 470 8.49 -8.16 28.30
CA SER A 470 7.85 -8.60 29.54
C SER A 470 8.59 -9.83 30.05
N LYS A 471 8.50 -10.11 31.35
CA LYS A 471 8.91 -11.40 31.91
C LYS A 471 8.20 -12.57 31.24
N GLU A 472 6.91 -12.40 30.96
CA GLU A 472 6.14 -13.37 30.22
C GLU A 472 6.25 -13.10 28.72
N ARG A 473 6.92 -14.01 28.01
CA ARG A 473 7.11 -13.88 26.56
C ARG A 473 5.80 -13.81 25.79
N ASN A 474 4.69 -14.28 26.35
CA ASN A 474 3.38 -14.23 25.70
C ASN A 474 2.82 -12.81 25.58
N ASP A 475 3.20 -11.90 26.47
CA ASP A 475 2.73 -10.51 26.47
C ASP A 475 3.34 -9.69 25.33
N VAL A 476 4.55 -10.06 24.87
CA VAL A 476 5.26 -9.31 23.83
C VAL A 476 4.41 -9.20 22.56
N GLY A 477 4.17 -7.97 22.12
CA GLY A 477 3.34 -7.62 20.97
C GLY A 477 1.84 -7.45 21.28
N ARG A 478 1.41 -7.61 22.54
CA ARG A 478 0.04 -7.30 22.98
C ARG A 478 -0.05 -5.85 23.46
N PHE A 479 -1.26 -5.30 23.40
CA PHE A 479 -1.54 -3.98 23.97
C PHE A 479 -1.46 -4.06 25.49
N PHE A 480 -0.73 -3.15 26.12
CA PHE A 480 -0.44 -3.20 27.55
C PHE A 480 -1.71 -3.14 28.40
N GLY A 481 -2.73 -2.40 27.97
CA GLY A 481 -4.03 -2.39 28.66
C GLY A 481 -4.81 -3.71 28.63
N GLU A 482 -4.48 -4.65 27.72
CA GLU A 482 -5.02 -6.02 27.78
C GLU A 482 -4.26 -6.93 28.76
N VAL A 483 -2.99 -6.61 29.02
CA VAL A 483 -2.10 -7.38 29.90
C VAL A 483 -2.32 -6.94 31.34
N ASP A 484 -2.27 -5.62 31.56
CA ASP A 484 -2.55 -4.99 32.84
C ASP A 484 -3.41 -3.75 32.64
N GLY A 485 -4.72 -3.96 32.62
CA GLY A 485 -5.69 -2.88 32.49
C GLY A 485 -5.71 -1.93 33.68
N SER A 486 -5.19 -2.32 34.84
CA SER A 486 -5.26 -1.50 36.06
C SER A 486 -4.27 -0.34 36.07
N THR A 487 -3.14 -0.49 35.38
CA THR A 487 -2.10 0.55 35.29
C THR A 487 -2.32 1.53 34.14
N MET A 488 -3.10 1.15 33.12
CA MET A 488 -3.43 1.98 31.96
C MET A 488 -4.85 2.59 31.99
N ALA A 489 -5.63 2.32 33.03
CA ALA A 489 -7.02 2.78 33.17
C ALA A 489 -7.17 4.30 33.35
#